data_AF-A0A382ULH6-F1
#
_entry.id   AF-A0A382ULH6-F1
#
_cell.length_a   1.000
_cell.length_b   1.000
_cell.length_c   1.000
_cell.angle_alpha   90.00
_cell.angle_beta   90.00
_cell.angle_gamma   90.00
#
_symmetry.space_group_name_H-M   'P 1'
#
loop_
_entity.id
_entity.type
_entity.pdbx_description
1 polymer ?
#
loop_
_entity_poly.entity_id
_entity_poly.type
_entity_poly.pdbx_seq_one_letter_code
_entity_poly.pdbx_strand_id
1 'polypeptide(L)' 'PGDIIFGDYDGVVVVPKEKENEIIESALEKARGESEVREALQDGMSTTEAFAKFGIL' A
#
# COMPACT_ATOMS: atom_id res chain seq x y z
N PRO A 1 -3.42 14.31 -21.52
CA PRO A 1 -2.82 13.03 -22.00
C PRO A 1 -1.50 12.78 -21.28
N GLY A 2 -1.32 11.60 -20.69
CA GLY A 2 -0.10 11.24 -19.96
C GLY A 2 -0.31 10.80 -18.52
N ASP A 3 -1.55 10.77 -18.02
CA ASP A 3 -1.86 10.15 -16.74
C ASP A 3 -1.74 8.62 -16.83
N ILE A 4 -1.34 8.00 -15.73
CA ILE A 4 -1.27 6.55 -15.62
C ILE A 4 -2.64 6.03 -15.21
N ILE A 5 -3.13 5.02 -15.92
CA ILE A 5 -4.34 4.29 -15.56
C ILE A 5 -3.90 2.96 -14.96
N PHE A 6 -4.24 2.74 -13.69
CA PHE A 6 -3.98 1.49 -13.00
C PHE A 6 -5.30 0.79 -12.73
N GLY A 7 -5.38 -0.51 -12.97
CA GLY A 7 -6.58 -1.28 -12.69
C GLY A 7 -6.29 -2.72 -12.33
N ASP A 8 -7.11 -3.27 -11.45
CA ASP A 8 -7.05 -4.62 -10.92
C ASP A 8 -8.47 -5.19 -10.75
N TYR A 9 -8.63 -6.20 -9.89
CA TYR A 9 -9.92 -6.82 -9.61
C TYR A 9 -10.89 -5.89 -8.85
N ASP A 10 -10.37 -4.95 -8.06
CA ASP A 10 -11.17 -4.05 -7.23
C ASP A 10 -11.66 -2.82 -8.01
N GLY A 11 -10.91 -2.41 -9.04
CA GLY A 11 -11.38 -1.38 -9.95
C GLY A 11 -10.27 -0.70 -10.76
N VAL A 12 -10.48 0.58 -11.06
CA VAL A 12 -9.56 1.40 -11.85
C VAL A 12 -9.35 2.73 -11.13
N VAL A 13 -8.10 3.17 -11.07
CA VAL A 13 -7.67 4.47 -10.54
C VAL A 13 -6.84 5.22 -11.56
N VAL A 14 -6.94 6.55 -11.54
CA VAL A 14 -6.13 7.45 -12.36
C VAL A 14 -5.05 8.07 -11.49
N VAL A 15 -3.79 7.92 -11.89
CA VAL A 15 -2.63 8.54 -11.26
C VAL A 15 -2.22 9.75 -12.12
N PRO A 16 -2.40 11.00 -11.62
CA PRO A 16 -2.07 12.20 -12.37
C PRO A 16 -0.57 12.28 -12.67
N LYS A 17 -0.21 12.66 -13.89
CA LYS A 17 1.19 12.78 -14.33
C LYS A 17 2.02 13.69 -13.41
N GLU A 18 1.46 14.77 -12.91
CA GLU A 18 2.17 15.74 -12.06
C GLU A 18 2.60 15.17 -10.71
N LYS A 19 2.00 14.06 -10.28
CA LYS A 19 2.23 13.42 -8.98
C LYS A 19 2.68 11.96 -9.08
N GLU A 20 2.93 11.46 -10.29
CA GLU A 20 3.15 10.03 -10.51
C GLU A 20 4.30 9.48 -9.66
N ASN A 21 5.40 10.22 -9.52
CA ASN A 21 6.55 9.78 -8.73
C ASN A 21 6.21 9.65 -7.24
N GLU A 22 5.60 10.68 -6.65
CA GLU A 22 5.20 10.69 -5.23
C GLU A 22 4.19 9.57 -4.92
N ILE A 23 3.20 9.40 -5.79
CA ILE A 23 2.15 8.40 -5.63
C ILE A 23 2.73 6.99 -5.74
N ILE A 24 3.59 6.73 -6.74
CA ILE A 24 4.21 5.42 -6.93
C ILE A 24 5.15 5.11 -5.76
N GLU A 25 5.98 6.06 -5.34
CA GLU A 25 6.88 5.87 -4.20
C GLU A 25 6.11 5.54 -2.91
N SER A 26 5.08 6.34 -2.59
CA SER A 26 4.23 6.10 -1.41
C SER A 26 3.49 4.75 -1.48
N ALA A 27 3.01 4.37 -2.66
CA ALA A 27 2.34 3.08 -2.86
C ALA A 27 3.28 1.90 -2.66
N LEU A 28 4.52 2.00 -3.15
CA LEU A 28 5.54 0.97 -2.98
C LEU A 28 6.00 0.86 -1.51
N GLU A 29 6.14 1.98 -0.81
CA GLU A 29 6.43 1.99 0.63
C GLU A 29 5.32 1.31 1.43
N LYS A 30 4.05 1.63 1.14
CA LYS A 30 2.90 0.99 1.80
C LYS A 30 2.86 -0.52 1.54
N ALA A 31 3.04 -0.94 0.29
CA ALA A 31 3.00 -2.36 -0.08
C ALA A 31 4.11 -3.19 0.61
N ARG A 32 5.30 -2.58 0.82
CA ARG A 32 6.38 -3.19 1.61
C ARG A 32 5.98 -3.32 3.08
N GLY A 33 5.46 -2.26 3.69
CA GLY A 33 5.01 -2.30 5.08
C GLY A 33 3.86 -3.29 5.34
N GLU A 34 2.91 -3.40 4.41
CA GLU A 34 1.84 -4.41 4.47
C GLU A 34 2.38 -5.84 4.42
N SER A 35 3.52 -6.06 3.76
CA SER A 35 4.17 -7.37 3.73
C SER A 35 4.75 -7.74 5.10
N GLU A 36 5.36 -6.78 5.82
CA GLU A 36 5.83 -6.99 7.20
C GLU A 36 4.67 -7.21 8.18
N VAL A 37 3.58 -6.46 8.03
CA VAL A 37 2.35 -6.67 8.82
C VAL A 37 1.81 -8.07 8.59
N ARG A 38 1.76 -8.54 7.33
CA ARG A 38 1.29 -9.88 6.99
C ARG A 38 2.12 -10.97 7.66
N GLU A 39 3.44 -10.85 7.66
CA GLU A 39 4.35 -11.78 8.33
C GLU A 39 4.09 -11.81 9.85
N ALA A 40 3.99 -10.62 10.48
CA ALA A 40 3.70 -10.53 11.91
C ALA A 40 2.35 -11.19 12.29
N LEU A 41 1.31 -11.02 11.46
CA LEU A 41 0.02 -11.68 11.67
C LEU A 41 0.11 -13.20 11.50
N GLN A 42 0.87 -13.69 10.52
CA GLN A 42 1.11 -15.12 10.32
C GLN A 42 1.86 -15.76 11.49
N ASP A 43 2.75 -15.01 12.13
CA ASP A 43 3.48 -15.40 13.34
C ASP A 43 2.65 -15.27 14.63
N GLY A 44 1.38 -14.87 14.53
CA GLY A 44 0.43 -14.86 15.63
C GLY A 44 0.26 -13.54 16.36
N MET A 45 0.83 -12.43 15.85
CA MET A 45 0.53 -11.09 16.37
C MET A 45 -0.95 -10.75 16.10
N SER A 46 -1.63 -10.09 17.04
CA SER A 46 -2.98 -9.60 16.80
C SER A 46 -2.99 -8.40 15.84
N THR A 47 -4.09 -8.20 15.13
CA THR A 47 -4.27 -7.03 14.23
C THR A 47 -4.15 -5.70 14.97
N THR A 48 -4.59 -5.63 16.23
CA THR A 48 -4.48 -4.43 17.07
C THR A 48 -3.04 -4.12 17.44
N GLU A 49 -2.23 -5.14 17.74
CA GLU A 49 -0.80 -4.97 18.04
C GLU A 49 -0.01 -4.63 16.78
N ALA A 50 -0.30 -5.29 15.66
CA ALA A 50 0.32 -4.99 14.38
C ALA A 50 0.05 -3.53 13.96
N PHE A 51 -1.20 -3.08 14.06
CA PHE A 51 -1.52 -1.68 13.77
C PHE A 51 -0.83 -0.70 14.73
N ALA A 52 -0.81 -0.98 16.04
CA ALA A 52 -0.12 -0.13 17.01
C ALA A 52 1.40 -0.06 16.76
N LYS A 53 2.00 -1.14 16.25
CA LYS A 53 3.44 -1.24 15.98
C LYS A 53 3.85 -0.62 14.64
N PHE A 54 3.11 -0.92 13.58
CA PHE A 54 3.49 -0.56 12.20
C PHE A 54 2.72 0.64 11.67
N GLY A 55 1.56 0.99 12.25
CA GLY A 55 0.69 2.06 11.76
C GLY A 55 0.05 1.78 10.40
N ILE A 56 0.12 0.54 9.93
CA ILE A 56 -0.33 0.09 8.61
C ILE A 56 -1.41 -0.98 8.80
N LEU A 57 -2.47 -0.86 7.98
CA LEU A 57 -3.56 -1.82 7.84
C LEU A 57 -3.61 -2.31 6.40
#